data_AF-A0A2G1LK36-F1
#
_entry.id   AF-A0A2G1LK36-F1
#
_cell.length_a   1.000
_cell.length_b   1.000
_cell.length_c   1.000
_cell.angle_alpha   90.00
_cell.angle_beta   90.00
_cell.angle_gamma   90.00
#
_symmetry.space_group_name_H-M   'P 1'
#
loop_
_entity.id
_entity.type
_entity.pdbx_description
1 polymer ?
#
loop_
_entity_poly.entity_id
_entity_poly.type
_entity_poly.pdbx_seq_one_letter_code
_entity_poly.pdbx_strand_id
1 'polypeptide(L)'
;MHLLDSELVPLCLAIKQSGDPDGAGLCDSAEYFIGNGFVAAQRYLTATRSGIGVCAADAFSCAPMVSADLSVAAAINAGANYWKHMEEWFETLGKPAGELKGQAIKTLQQIEIITPWADYTCSNLLASLLGGRSLELSLLVPAIELWRDNLYAMRDNSGSNSLQNRHVVLLS
;
A
#
# COMPACT_ATOMS: atom_id res chain seq x y z
N MET A 1 6.77 -1.55 12.14
CA MET A 1 7.40 -0.59 11.19
C MET A 1 8.72 -0.07 11.74
N HIS A 2 8.82 0.35 13.01
CA HIS A 2 10.10 0.79 13.60
C HIS A 2 11.29 -0.16 13.46
N LEU A 3 11.07 -1.49 13.50
CA LEU A 3 12.15 -2.47 13.25
C LEU A 3 12.68 -2.42 11.81
N LEU A 4 11.83 -2.08 10.83
CA LEU A 4 12.29 -1.89 9.45
C LEU A 4 12.96 -0.53 9.31
N ASP A 5 12.46 0.50 10.01
CA ASP A 5 13.07 1.83 10.01
C ASP A 5 14.49 1.83 10.61
N SER A 6 14.77 0.97 11.60
CA SER A 6 16.12 0.86 12.17
C SER A 6 17.15 0.34 11.16
N GLU A 7 16.72 -0.38 10.13
CA GLU A 7 17.58 -0.80 9.01
C GLU A 7 17.55 0.22 7.87
N LEU A 8 16.38 0.77 7.56
CA LEU A 8 16.17 1.68 6.43
C LEU A 8 16.84 3.06 6.64
N VAL A 9 16.75 3.64 7.84
CA VAL A 9 17.31 4.98 8.11
C VAL A 9 18.82 5.02 7.91
N PRO A 10 19.62 4.06 8.43
CA PRO A 10 21.04 3.98 8.12
C PRO A 10 21.33 3.83 6.62
N LEU A 11 20.56 3.02 5.91
CA LEU A 11 20.71 2.86 4.46
C LEU A 11 20.47 4.18 3.72
N CYS A 12 19.41 4.91 4.06
CA CYS A 12 19.13 6.21 3.46
C CYS A 12 20.24 7.24 3.73
N LEU A 13 20.91 7.18 4.89
CA LEU A 13 22.08 8.00 5.18
C LEU A 13 23.29 7.58 4.34
N ALA A 14 23.54 6.27 4.24
CA ALA A 14 24.64 5.73 3.43
C ALA A 14 24.47 6.06 1.94
N ILE A 15 23.25 5.97 1.40
CA ILE A 15 22.93 6.35 0.01
C ILE A 15 23.32 7.81 -0.26
N LYS A 16 22.99 8.72 0.65
CA LYS A 16 23.32 10.16 0.51
C LYS A 16 24.83 10.44 0.57
N GLN A 17 25.60 9.56 1.22
CA GLN A 17 27.04 9.72 1.41
C GLN A 17 27.87 8.95 0.37
N SER A 18 27.26 8.00 -0.35
CA SER A 18 27.93 7.19 -1.35
C SER A 18 28.15 7.97 -2.65
N GLY A 19 29.31 7.76 -3.28
CA GLY A 19 29.57 8.24 -4.65
C GLY A 19 28.92 7.37 -5.73
N ASP A 20 28.56 6.13 -5.41
CA ASP A 20 27.87 5.17 -6.28
C ASP A 20 26.98 4.25 -5.42
N PRO A 21 25.77 4.70 -5.03
CA PRO A 21 24.88 3.94 -4.15
C PRO A 21 24.28 2.70 -4.82
N ASP A 22 24.05 2.74 -6.14
CA ASP A 22 23.53 1.61 -6.92
C ASP A 22 24.59 0.51 -7.05
N GLY A 23 25.81 0.83 -7.46
CA GLY A 23 26.90 -0.15 -7.57
C GLY A 23 27.29 -0.78 -6.22
N ALA A 24 27.01 -0.08 -5.11
CA ALA A 24 27.19 -0.60 -3.75
C ALA A 24 26.01 -1.44 -3.24
N GLY A 25 24.91 -1.57 -4.00
CA GLY A 25 23.71 -2.32 -3.61
C GLY A 25 22.88 -1.66 -2.50
N LEU A 26 23.12 -0.38 -2.21
CA LEU A 26 22.43 0.33 -1.13
C LEU A 26 20.97 0.63 -1.51
N CYS A 27 20.71 0.99 -2.77
CA CYS A 27 19.37 1.25 -3.29
C CYS A 27 18.52 -0.03 -3.30
N ASP A 28 19.07 -1.16 -3.78
CA ASP A 28 18.42 -2.47 -3.73
C ASP A 28 18.07 -2.88 -2.30
N SER A 29 19.00 -2.66 -1.36
CA SER A 29 18.77 -2.96 0.06
C SER A 29 17.64 -2.10 0.64
N ALA A 30 17.61 -0.80 0.33
CA ALA A 30 16.55 0.09 0.78
C ALA A 30 15.19 -0.33 0.20
N GLU A 31 15.15 -0.63 -1.10
CA GLU A 31 13.95 -1.12 -1.79
C GLU A 31 13.42 -2.40 -1.15
N TYR A 32 14.31 -3.34 -0.78
CA TYR A 32 13.95 -4.57 -0.08
C TYR A 32 13.22 -4.31 1.24
N PHE A 33 13.75 -3.42 2.09
CA PHE A 33 13.11 -3.10 3.37
C PHE A 33 11.78 -2.38 3.18
N ILE A 34 11.69 -1.47 2.20
CA ILE A 34 10.46 -0.73 1.90
C ILE A 34 9.37 -1.67 1.37
N GLY A 35 9.71 -2.55 0.42
CA GLY A 35 8.80 -3.57 -0.12
C GLY A 35 8.23 -4.49 0.95
N ASN A 36 9.09 -4.99 1.86
CA ASN A 36 8.65 -5.75 3.02
C ASN A 36 7.78 -4.93 3.99
N GLY A 37 8.06 -3.63 4.13
CA GLY A 37 7.24 -2.68 4.86
C GLY A 37 5.81 -2.60 4.33
N PHE A 38 5.65 -2.51 3.00
CA PHE A 38 4.32 -2.54 2.38
C PHE A 38 3.61 -3.87 2.61
N VAL A 39 4.30 -5.02 2.53
CA VAL A 39 3.70 -6.33 2.83
C VAL A 39 3.21 -6.42 4.27
N ALA A 40 4.01 -5.95 5.24
CA ALA A 40 3.62 -5.90 6.64
C ALA A 40 2.39 -5.01 6.85
N ALA A 41 2.34 -3.85 6.21
CA ALA A 41 1.20 -2.95 6.25
C ALA A 41 -0.06 -3.59 5.63
N GLN A 42 0.06 -4.18 4.43
CA GLN A 42 -1.03 -4.90 3.76
C GLN A 42 -1.61 -6.02 4.65
N ARG A 43 -0.75 -6.74 5.37
CA ARG A 43 -1.16 -7.78 6.31
C ARG A 43 -2.01 -7.21 7.44
N TYR A 44 -1.60 -6.09 8.03
CA TYR A 44 -2.38 -5.39 9.06
C TYR A 44 -3.75 -4.93 8.53
N LEU A 45 -3.78 -4.25 7.38
CA LEU A 45 -5.02 -3.77 6.75
C LEU A 45 -5.98 -4.95 6.49
N THR A 46 -5.45 -6.03 5.93
CA THR A 46 -6.22 -7.24 5.60
C THR A 46 -6.77 -7.93 6.86
N ALA A 47 -5.96 -8.06 7.91
CA ALA A 47 -6.41 -8.66 9.17
C ALA A 47 -7.49 -7.80 9.82
N THR A 48 -7.30 -6.47 9.85
CA THR A 48 -8.23 -5.51 10.44
C THR A 48 -9.59 -5.57 9.75
N ARG A 49 -9.65 -5.40 8.43
CA ARG A 49 -10.93 -5.41 7.68
C ARG A 49 -11.64 -6.76 7.74
N SER A 50 -10.89 -7.86 7.70
CA SER A 50 -11.46 -9.20 7.86
C SER A 50 -12.04 -9.41 9.26
N GLY A 51 -11.33 -8.96 10.29
CA GLY A 51 -11.74 -9.13 11.70
C GLY A 51 -13.05 -8.43 12.04
N ILE A 52 -13.43 -7.39 11.30
CA ILE A 52 -14.71 -6.70 11.46
C ILE A 52 -15.74 -6.99 10.35
N GLY A 53 -15.42 -7.91 9.43
CA GLY A 53 -16.34 -8.36 8.39
C GLY A 53 -16.56 -7.35 7.25
N VAL A 54 -15.66 -6.39 7.03
CA VAL A 54 -15.75 -5.45 5.90
C VAL A 54 -15.08 -6.06 4.68
N CYS A 55 -15.73 -5.96 3.51
CA CYS A 55 -15.21 -6.53 2.27
C CYS A 55 -13.98 -5.75 1.78
N ALA A 56 -13.15 -6.39 0.95
CA ALA A 56 -11.90 -5.78 0.48
C ALA A 56 -12.14 -4.52 -0.37
N ALA A 57 -13.20 -4.50 -1.19
CA ALA A 57 -13.53 -3.36 -2.05
C ALA A 57 -13.82 -2.10 -1.22
N ASP A 58 -14.71 -2.20 -0.25
CA ASP A 58 -15.04 -1.07 0.65
C ASP A 58 -13.83 -0.66 1.47
N ALA A 59 -13.11 -1.63 2.04
CA ALA A 59 -11.96 -1.38 2.88
C ALA A 59 -10.84 -0.62 2.15
N PHE A 60 -10.52 -1.01 0.91
CA PHE A 60 -9.50 -0.33 0.11
C PHE A 60 -10.00 0.93 -0.60
N SER A 61 -11.30 1.24 -0.54
CA SER A 61 -11.84 2.51 -1.01
C SER A 61 -12.05 3.52 0.13
N CYS A 62 -11.86 3.09 1.38
CA CYS A 62 -12.06 3.92 2.57
C CYS A 62 -10.94 4.97 2.73
N ALA A 63 -11.32 6.19 3.09
CA ALA A 63 -10.41 7.29 3.40
C ALA A 63 -9.42 6.93 4.53
N PRO A 64 -8.22 7.55 4.61
CA PRO A 64 -7.80 8.75 3.90
C PRO A 64 -7.41 8.51 2.44
N MET A 65 -7.63 9.55 1.63
CA MET A 65 -7.35 9.57 0.20
C MET A 65 -5.98 10.17 -0.07
N VAL A 66 -5.23 9.58 -1.00
CA VAL A 66 -3.95 10.12 -1.51
C VAL A 66 -4.11 10.81 -2.85
N SER A 67 -5.17 10.48 -3.58
CA SER A 67 -5.66 11.20 -4.76
C SER A 67 -7.19 11.14 -4.80
N ALA A 68 -7.82 11.72 -5.82
CA ALA A 68 -9.27 11.66 -5.97
C ALA A 68 -9.81 10.21 -6.03
N ASP A 69 -9.04 9.28 -6.60
CA ASP A 69 -9.50 7.93 -6.93
C ASP A 69 -8.75 6.82 -6.16
N LEU A 70 -7.86 7.17 -5.23
CA LEU A 70 -7.00 6.21 -4.55
C LEU A 70 -6.86 6.51 -3.06
N SER A 71 -7.18 5.52 -2.22
CA SER A 71 -6.96 5.59 -0.79
C SER A 71 -5.51 5.22 -0.41
N VAL A 72 -5.08 5.62 0.79
CA VAL A 72 -3.82 5.14 1.37
C VAL A 72 -3.79 3.61 1.43
N ALA A 73 -4.90 2.97 1.81
CA ALA A 73 -4.97 1.53 1.94
C ALA A 73 -4.84 0.81 0.58
N ALA A 74 -5.43 1.35 -0.48
CA ALA A 74 -5.25 0.85 -1.84
C ALA A 74 -3.81 1.04 -2.33
N ALA A 75 -3.20 2.20 -2.08
CA ALA A 75 -1.81 2.46 -2.46
C ALA A 75 -0.83 1.49 -1.77
N ILE A 76 -0.99 1.27 -0.46
CA ILE A 76 -0.22 0.28 0.31
C ILE A 76 -0.42 -1.12 -0.27
N ASN A 77 -1.67 -1.50 -0.57
CA ASN A 77 -1.99 -2.79 -1.15
C ASN A 77 -1.35 -2.98 -2.53
N ALA A 78 -1.31 -1.94 -3.37
CA ALA A 78 -0.65 -1.94 -4.66
C ALA A 78 0.87 -2.11 -4.51
N GLY A 79 1.51 -1.33 -3.63
CA GLY A 79 2.95 -1.46 -3.34
C GLY A 79 3.33 -2.87 -2.85
N ALA A 80 2.53 -3.46 -1.97
CA ALA A 80 2.75 -4.82 -1.49
C ALA A 80 2.58 -5.87 -2.60
N ASN A 81 1.57 -5.70 -3.47
CA ASN A 81 1.35 -6.63 -4.59
C ASN A 81 2.45 -6.53 -5.63
N TYR A 82 2.93 -5.34 -5.93
CA TYR A 82 4.09 -5.13 -6.78
C TYR A 82 5.30 -5.89 -6.23
N TRP A 83 5.66 -5.65 -4.97
CA TRP A 83 6.82 -6.28 -4.33
C TRP A 83 6.79 -7.82 -4.39
N LYS A 84 5.63 -8.43 -4.14
CA LYS A 84 5.50 -9.90 -4.10
C LYS A 84 5.57 -10.56 -5.48
N HIS A 85 5.16 -9.86 -6.54
CA HIS A 85 4.85 -10.49 -7.83
C HIS A 85 5.66 -9.91 -9.00
N MET A 86 6.43 -8.84 -8.81
CA MET A 86 7.19 -8.18 -9.88
C MET A 86 8.12 -9.15 -10.63
N GLU A 87 8.76 -10.09 -9.95
CA GLU A 87 9.64 -11.09 -10.58
C GLU A 87 8.86 -11.99 -11.56
N GLU A 88 7.68 -12.47 -11.16
CA GLU A 88 6.78 -13.28 -12.00
C GLU A 88 6.33 -12.51 -13.26
N TRP A 89 6.20 -11.19 -13.14
CA TRP A 89 5.79 -10.31 -14.23
C TRP A 89 6.93 -10.08 -15.23
N PHE A 90 8.15 -9.89 -14.75
CA PHE A 90 9.33 -9.77 -15.60
C PHE A 90 9.60 -11.07 -16.38
N GLU A 91 9.44 -12.24 -15.75
CA GLU A 91 9.52 -13.52 -16.46
C GLU A 91 8.48 -13.63 -17.59
N THR A 92 7.31 -13.04 -17.39
CA THR A 92 6.24 -13.02 -18.39
C THR A 92 6.59 -12.05 -19.52
N LEU A 93 7.02 -10.84 -19.20
CA LEU A 93 7.41 -9.80 -20.15
C LEU A 93 8.64 -10.16 -20.98
N GLY A 94 9.54 -10.99 -20.45
CA GLY A 94 10.70 -11.51 -21.18
C GLY A 94 10.35 -12.51 -22.30
N LYS A 95 9.07 -12.86 -22.48
CA LYS A 95 8.62 -13.82 -23.50
C LYS A 95 8.11 -13.10 -24.76
N PRO A 96 8.25 -13.69 -25.96
CA PRO A 96 7.84 -13.07 -27.24
C PRO A 96 6.35 -12.68 -27.35
N ALA A 97 5.48 -13.18 -26.47
CA ALA A 97 4.05 -12.84 -26.39
C ALA A 97 3.64 -12.40 -24.97
N GLY A 98 4.61 -11.93 -24.18
CA GLY A 98 4.43 -11.50 -22.81
C GLY A 98 3.68 -10.18 -22.71
N GLU A 99 2.47 -10.21 -22.19
CA GLU A 99 1.73 -9.01 -21.80
C GLU A 99 1.33 -9.15 -20.33
N LEU A 100 1.44 -8.06 -19.58
CA LEU A 100 0.84 -7.98 -18.26
C LEU A 100 -0.68 -8.15 -18.40
N LYS A 101 -1.31 -8.90 -17.50
CA LYS A 101 -2.77 -9.12 -17.53
C LYS A 101 -3.35 -9.08 -16.13
N GLY A 102 -4.65 -8.79 -16.05
CA GLY A 102 -5.42 -8.90 -14.83
C GLY A 102 -4.87 -8.05 -13.68
N GLN A 103 -4.45 -8.69 -12.59
CA GLN A 103 -4.04 -8.02 -11.36
C GLN A 103 -2.71 -7.25 -11.48
N ALA A 104 -1.83 -7.66 -12.39
CA ALA A 104 -0.57 -6.95 -12.63
C ALA A 104 -0.83 -5.54 -13.18
N ILE A 105 -1.63 -5.43 -14.26
CA ILE A 105 -2.04 -4.14 -14.82
C ILE A 105 -2.72 -3.27 -13.77
N LYS A 106 -3.68 -3.84 -13.02
CA LYS A 106 -4.41 -3.09 -11.99
C LYS A 106 -3.46 -2.53 -10.91
N THR A 107 -2.49 -3.33 -10.49
CA THR A 107 -1.50 -2.91 -9.50
C THR A 107 -0.65 -1.76 -10.02
N LEU A 108 -0.14 -1.86 -11.25
CA LEU A 108 0.65 -0.80 -11.87
C LEU A 108 -0.18 0.47 -12.11
N GLN A 109 -1.42 0.35 -12.61
CA GLN A 109 -2.31 1.50 -12.77
C GLN A 109 -2.56 2.23 -11.45
N GLN A 110 -2.70 1.50 -10.34
CA GLN A 110 -2.84 2.12 -9.02
C GLN A 110 -1.56 2.82 -8.57
N ILE A 111 -0.38 2.24 -8.85
CA ILE A 111 0.91 2.88 -8.56
C ILE A 111 1.08 4.16 -9.39
N GLU A 112 0.77 4.10 -10.69
CA GLU A 112 0.93 5.19 -11.65
C GLU A 112 0.05 6.41 -11.38
N ILE A 113 -1.02 6.28 -10.59
CA ILE A 113 -1.79 7.42 -10.07
C ILE A 113 -0.92 8.31 -9.16
N ILE A 114 0.08 7.72 -8.48
CA ILE A 114 0.92 8.40 -7.49
C ILE A 114 2.32 8.66 -8.04
N THR A 115 2.93 7.67 -8.69
CA THR A 115 4.31 7.72 -9.17
C THR A 115 4.49 6.85 -10.42
N PRO A 116 5.32 7.25 -11.40
CA PRO A 116 5.63 6.40 -12.54
C PRO A 116 6.18 5.03 -12.13
N TRP A 117 5.88 3.99 -12.91
CA TRP A 117 6.58 2.70 -12.81
C TRP A 117 8.00 2.86 -13.34
N ALA A 118 8.99 2.77 -12.44
CA ALA A 118 10.41 2.94 -12.71
C ALA A 118 11.25 2.11 -11.73
N ASP A 119 12.58 2.16 -11.84
CA ASP A 119 13.46 1.54 -10.87
C ASP A 119 13.15 2.04 -9.45
N TYR A 120 13.26 1.13 -8.48
CA TYR A 120 12.93 1.39 -7.07
C TYR A 120 11.50 1.89 -6.85
N THR A 121 10.53 1.23 -7.49
CA THR A 121 9.11 1.60 -7.47
C THR A 121 8.54 1.68 -6.04
N CYS A 122 8.89 0.76 -5.14
CA CYS A 122 8.42 0.82 -3.76
C CYS A 122 8.96 2.07 -3.05
N SER A 123 10.24 2.40 -3.26
CA SER A 123 10.85 3.62 -2.73
C SER A 123 10.17 4.88 -3.27
N ASN A 124 9.92 4.95 -4.57
CA ASN A 124 9.23 6.09 -5.21
C ASN A 124 7.79 6.25 -4.70
N LEU A 125 7.09 5.13 -4.52
CA LEU A 125 5.74 5.11 -3.96
C LEU A 125 5.74 5.62 -2.52
N LEU A 126 6.66 5.13 -1.68
CA LEU A 126 6.78 5.58 -0.29
C LEU A 126 7.12 7.08 -0.23
N ALA A 127 8.09 7.55 -1.02
CA ALA A 127 8.46 8.97 -1.09
C ALA A 127 7.26 9.86 -1.40
N SER A 128 6.43 9.44 -2.36
CA SER A 128 5.24 10.16 -2.79
C SER A 128 4.15 10.16 -1.72
N LEU A 129 3.88 9.00 -1.09
CA LEU A 129 2.93 8.87 0.03
C LEU A 129 3.34 9.73 1.24
N LEU A 130 4.64 9.91 1.45
CA LEU A 130 5.17 10.70 2.55
C LEU A 130 5.34 12.18 2.21
N GLY A 131 5.07 12.61 0.97
CA GLY A 131 5.18 14.00 0.53
C GLY A 131 6.61 14.52 0.57
N GLY A 132 7.60 13.69 0.23
CA GLY A 132 9.02 14.09 0.21
C GLY A 132 9.69 14.20 1.58
N ARG A 133 9.03 13.73 2.65
CA ARG A 133 9.66 13.54 3.97
C ARG A 133 10.71 12.43 3.94
N SER A 134 11.39 12.23 5.07
CA SER A 134 12.29 11.08 5.28
C SER A 134 11.60 9.76 4.92
N LEU A 135 12.34 8.85 4.28
CA LEU A 135 11.83 7.51 3.91
C LEU A 135 11.82 6.61 5.14
N GLU A 136 10.76 6.75 5.93
CA GLU A 136 10.50 5.98 7.14
C GLU A 136 9.09 5.39 7.06
N LEU A 137 8.98 4.07 7.15
CA LEU A 137 7.72 3.35 7.07
C LEU A 137 6.80 3.70 8.24
N SER A 138 7.34 3.97 9.42
CA SER A 138 6.53 4.40 10.57
C SER A 138 5.76 5.70 10.32
N LEU A 139 6.18 6.54 9.37
CA LEU A 139 5.43 7.74 8.99
C LEU A 139 4.12 7.43 8.25
N LEU A 140 3.87 6.18 7.84
CA LEU A 140 2.58 5.71 7.34
C LEU A 140 1.59 5.37 8.47
N VAL A 141 2.07 5.11 9.70
CA VAL A 141 1.23 4.65 10.82
C VAL A 141 0.04 5.58 11.08
N PRO A 142 0.21 6.92 11.17
CA PRO A 142 -0.93 7.80 11.43
C PRO A 142 -2.04 7.70 10.36
N ALA A 143 -1.66 7.52 9.09
CA ALA A 143 -2.62 7.38 8.00
C ALA A 143 -3.33 6.01 8.04
N ILE A 144 -2.62 4.95 8.43
CA ILE A 144 -3.19 3.61 8.64
C ILE A 144 -4.14 3.59 9.83
N GLU A 145 -3.84 4.30 10.91
CA GLU A 145 -4.72 4.43 12.06
C GLU A 145 -5.99 5.21 11.72
N LEU A 146 -5.84 6.34 11.01
CA LEU A 146 -6.98 7.10 10.52
C LEU A 146 -7.86 6.26 9.57
N TRP A 147 -7.25 5.47 8.69
CA TRP A 147 -7.97 4.52 7.86
C TRP A 147 -8.79 3.52 8.69
N ARG A 148 -8.19 2.92 9.71
CA ARG A 148 -8.85 1.95 10.59
C ARG A 148 -10.05 2.60 11.29
N ASP A 149 -9.87 3.80 11.82
CA ASP A 149 -10.91 4.47 12.58
C ASP A 149 -12.10 4.85 11.66
N ASN A 150 -11.83 5.31 10.43
CA ASN A 150 -12.85 5.51 9.41
C ASN A 150 -13.58 4.21 9.03
N LEU A 151 -12.83 3.11 8.95
CA LEU A 151 -13.40 1.81 8.62
C LEU A 151 -14.37 1.31 9.71
N TYR A 152 -14.05 1.54 10.99
CA TYR A 152 -14.96 1.23 12.10
C TYR A 152 -16.23 2.09 12.03
N ALA A 153 -16.09 3.40 11.81
CA ALA A 153 -17.25 4.29 11.68
C ALA A 153 -18.16 3.90 10.51
N MET A 154 -17.57 3.53 9.36
CA MET A 154 -18.31 3.06 8.19
C MET A 154 -19.12 1.80 8.52
N ARG A 155 -18.52 0.81 9.18
CA ARG A 155 -19.19 -0.43 9.58
C ARG A 155 -20.37 -0.16 10.53
N ASP A 156 -20.17 0.70 11.51
CA ASP A 156 -21.20 1.00 12.50
C ASP A 156 -22.41 1.69 11.86
N ASN A 157 -22.16 2.62 10.92
CA ASN A 157 -23.22 3.27 10.14
C ASN A 157 -24.00 2.29 9.25
N SER A 158 -23.32 1.32 8.62
CA SER A 158 -23.99 0.25 7.86
C SER A 158 -24.84 -0.65 8.76
N GLY A 159 -24.39 -0.92 9.99
CA GLY A 159 -25.14 -1.67 11.00
C GLY A 159 -26.41 -0.95 11.45
N SER A 160 -26.34 0.36 11.71
CA SER A 160 -27.49 1.17 12.13
C SER A 160 -28.58 1.27 11.05
N ASN A 161 -28.20 1.44 9.78
CA ASN A 161 -29.16 1.46 8.66
C ASN A 161 -29.86 0.10 8.47
N SER A 162 -29.18 -1.01 8.76
CA SER A 162 -29.77 -2.35 8.67
C SER A 162 -30.81 -2.63 9.77
N LEU A 163 -30.67 -2.03 10.95
CA LEU A 163 -31.62 -2.14 12.06
C LEU A 163 -32.86 -1.27 11.86
N GLN A 164 -32.71 -0.06 11.30
CA GLN A 164 -33.85 0.80 10.95
C GLN A 164 -34.73 0.17 9.85
N ASN A 165 -34.11 -0.44 8.83
CA ASN A 165 -34.87 -1.13 7.77
C ASN A 165 -35.60 -2.39 8.26
N ARG A 166 -35.13 -3.06 9.31
CA ARG A 166 -35.83 -4.22 9.91
C ARG A 166 -37.10 -3.82 10.67
N HIS A 167 -37.17 -2.62 11.25
CA HIS A 167 -38.37 -2.14 11.94
C HIS A 167 -39.49 -1.74 10.98
N VAL A 168 -39.17 -1.36 9.74
CA VAL A 168 -40.17 -1.00 8.73
C VAL A 168 -40.85 -2.23 8.13
N VAL A 169 -40.14 -3.36 7.99
CA VAL A 169 -40.66 -4.59 7.37
C VAL A 169 -41.53 -5.43 8.34
N LEU A 170 -41.43 -5.22 9.65
CA LEU A 170 -42.24 -5.94 10.64
C LEU A 170 -43.59 -5.27 10.98
N LEU A 171 -43.94 -4.17 10.30
CA LEU A 171 -45.20 -3.43 10.49
C LEU A 171 -46.08 -3.34 9.23
N SER A 172 -45.84 -4.20 8.24
CA SER A 172 -46.64 -4.34 7.02
C SER A 172 -47.16 -5.76 6.87
#